data_AF-A0A0N1NCH2-F1
#
_entry.id   AF-A0A0N1NCH2-F1
#
_cell.length_a   1.000
_cell.length_b   1.000
_cell.length_c   1.000
_cell.angle_alpha   90.00
_cell.angle_beta   90.00
_cell.angle_gamma   90.00
#
_symmetry.space_group_name_H-M   'P 1'
#
loop_
_entity.id
_entity.type
_entity.pdbx_description
1 polymer ?
#
loop_
_entity_poly.entity_id
_entity_poly.type
_entity_poly.pdbx_seq_one_letter_code
_entity_poly.pdbx_strand_id
1 'polypeptide(L)'
;MSLFTRTAPAPETWTPEGTIVSQRYRALEGATVLLYSADADRGVVYYAVACLGCTHRADRDAAGNLMGEPDAAKAANAHAAACRSMPRGVPARPDDTAAAELIRTRLWSHRYGKAPYPVHISGLNALRVDLQRSTDWIKALLTGLAQADPGFITAEPTSSGQGVRFTVQPFDRP
;
A
#
# COMPACT_ATOMS: atom_id res chain seq x y z
N MET A 1 -14.93 -35.44 4.91
CA MET A 1 -13.94 -34.35 4.75
C MET A 1 -14.61 -33.21 3.99
N SER A 2 -15.12 -32.19 4.68
CA SER A 2 -15.72 -31.02 4.04
C SER A 2 -14.63 -30.04 3.62
N LEU A 3 -14.44 -29.91 2.32
CA LEU A 3 -13.74 -28.79 1.70
C LEU A 3 -14.63 -27.55 1.88
N PHE A 4 -14.46 -26.83 2.99
CA PHE A 4 -15.02 -25.48 3.10
C PHE A 4 -14.21 -24.56 2.20
N THR A 5 -14.56 -24.50 0.92
CA THR A 5 -14.20 -23.39 0.05
C THR A 5 -14.79 -22.14 0.68
N ARG A 6 -13.96 -21.32 1.35
CA ARG A 6 -14.36 -19.97 1.77
C ARG A 6 -14.83 -19.25 0.52
N THR A 7 -16.12 -18.93 0.45
CA THR A 7 -16.65 -18.01 -0.56
C THR A 7 -15.85 -16.72 -0.44
N ALA A 8 -15.20 -16.29 -1.52
CA ALA A 8 -14.51 -15.02 -1.55
C ALA A 8 -15.50 -13.90 -1.18
N PRO A 9 -15.11 -12.94 -0.32
CA PRO A 9 -16.01 -11.87 0.07
C PRO A 9 -16.40 -11.02 -1.14
N ALA A 10 -17.63 -10.50 -1.12
CA ALA A 10 -18.13 -9.65 -2.19
C ALA A 10 -17.33 -8.31 -2.22
N PRO A 11 -16.87 -7.83 -3.39
CA PRO A 11 -16.11 -6.58 -3.52
C PRO A 11 -16.73 -5.37 -2.82
N GLU A 12 -18.06 -5.34 -2.75
CA GLU A 12 -18.86 -4.25 -2.16
C GLU A 12 -18.72 -4.16 -0.63
N THR A 13 -18.35 -5.26 0.03
CA THR A 13 -18.25 -5.35 1.49
C THR A 13 -16.85 -5.70 1.98
N TRP A 14 -15.99 -6.13 1.06
CA TRP A 14 -14.61 -6.48 1.38
C TRP A 14 -13.79 -5.26 1.76
N THR A 15 -13.01 -5.42 2.83
CA THR A 15 -12.01 -4.46 3.29
C THR A 15 -10.67 -5.19 3.34
N PRO A 16 -9.64 -4.73 2.59
CA PRO A 16 -8.31 -5.31 2.67
C PRO A 16 -7.76 -5.20 4.10
N GLU A 17 -7.07 -6.24 4.57
CA GLU A 17 -6.41 -6.20 5.87
C GLU A 17 -5.43 -5.02 5.95
N GLY A 18 -5.43 -4.34 7.09
CA GLY A 18 -4.55 -3.20 7.34
C GLY A 18 -5.01 -1.90 6.69
N THR A 19 -6.24 -1.87 6.17
CA THR A 19 -6.85 -0.67 5.59
C THR A 19 -8.19 -0.33 6.24
N ILE A 20 -8.60 0.92 6.08
CA ILE A 20 -9.93 1.42 6.40
C ILE A 20 -10.51 1.95 5.09
N VAL A 21 -11.53 1.27 4.54
CA VAL A 21 -12.20 1.73 3.31
C VAL A 21 -13.24 2.79 3.68
N SER A 22 -12.96 4.04 3.33
CA SER A 22 -13.86 5.15 3.64
C SER A 22 -15.01 5.25 2.63
N GLN A 23 -14.73 5.04 1.34
CA GLN A 23 -15.76 5.10 0.29
C GLN A 23 -15.52 4.06 -0.81
N ARG A 24 -16.60 3.69 -1.50
CA ARG A 24 -16.60 2.79 -2.66
C ARG A 24 -17.37 3.45 -3.79
N TYR A 25 -16.75 3.52 -4.96
CA TYR A 25 -17.37 4.03 -6.18
C TYR A 25 -17.60 2.88 -7.15
N ARG A 26 -18.66 2.99 -7.94
CA ARG A 26 -18.96 2.03 -9.01
C ARG A 26 -18.50 2.61 -10.34
N ALA A 27 -17.64 1.86 -11.04
CA ALA A 27 -17.22 2.20 -12.39
C ALA A 27 -18.34 1.93 -13.42
N LEU A 28 -18.18 2.44 -14.64
CA LEU A 28 -19.17 2.34 -15.71
C LEU A 28 -19.62 0.89 -15.98
N GLU A 29 -18.65 -0.04 -16.09
CA GLU A 29 -18.91 -1.47 -16.31
C GLU A 29 -19.01 -2.26 -15.00
N GLY A 30 -19.23 -1.57 -13.87
CA GLY A 30 -19.54 -2.19 -12.59
C GLY A 30 -18.34 -2.53 -11.69
N ALA A 31 -17.08 -2.36 -12.13
CA ALA A 31 -15.92 -2.53 -11.25
C ALA A 31 -15.99 -1.62 -10.02
N THR A 32 -15.54 -2.12 -8.88
CA THR A 32 -15.47 -1.35 -7.63
C THR A 32 -14.15 -0.59 -7.55
N VAL A 33 -14.25 0.71 -7.27
CA VAL A 33 -13.10 1.57 -6.96
C VAL A 33 -13.16 1.91 -5.47
N LEU A 34 -12.12 1.54 -4.74
CA LEU A 34 -11.98 1.78 -3.32
C LEU A 34 -11.27 3.11 -3.10
N LEU A 35 -11.78 3.91 -2.18
CA LEU A 35 -11.03 4.95 -1.48
C LEU A 35 -10.80 4.46 -0.07
N TYR A 36 -9.54 4.42 0.34
CA TYR A 36 -9.16 3.86 1.63
C TYR A 36 -7.98 4.62 2.22
N SER A 37 -7.84 4.50 3.54
CA SER A 37 -6.63 4.87 4.26
C SER A 37 -6.03 3.63 4.92
N ALA A 38 -4.85 3.78 5.49
CA ALA A 38 -4.24 2.79 6.36
C ALA A 38 -3.68 3.52 7.59
N ASP A 39 -3.56 2.78 8.69
CA ASP A 39 -2.94 3.33 9.88
C ASP A 39 -1.50 3.79 9.58
N ALA A 40 -1.19 5.02 9.96
CA ALA A 40 0.01 5.74 9.58
C ALA A 40 0.84 6.12 10.81
N ASP A 41 2.16 5.96 10.70
CA ASP A 41 3.11 6.16 11.80
C ASP A 41 3.23 7.58 12.37
N ARG A 42 2.58 8.59 11.76
CA ARG A 42 2.79 10.02 12.08
C ARG A 42 1.54 10.79 12.48
N GLY A 43 0.43 10.12 12.79
CA GLY A 43 -0.83 10.76 13.19
C GLY A 43 -1.51 11.59 12.09
N VAL A 44 -0.90 11.71 10.91
CA VAL A 44 -1.52 12.26 9.70
C VAL A 44 -2.00 11.11 8.83
N VAL A 45 -3.29 11.10 8.54
CA VAL A 45 -3.93 10.09 7.69
C VAL A 45 -3.78 10.49 6.23
N TYR A 46 -3.25 9.58 5.42
CA TYR A 46 -3.18 9.71 3.97
C TYR A 46 -4.06 8.66 3.32
N TYR A 47 -4.59 9.00 2.15
CA TYR A 47 -5.56 8.19 1.43
C TYR A 47 -4.97 7.64 0.14
N ALA A 48 -5.52 6.53 -0.31
CA ALA A 48 -5.19 5.89 -1.55
C ALA A 48 -6.46 5.37 -2.24
N VAL A 49 -6.30 5.12 -3.53
CA VAL A 49 -7.34 4.68 -4.44
C VAL A 49 -6.89 3.40 -5.13
N ALA A 50 -7.78 2.42 -5.18
CA ALA A 50 -7.54 1.17 -5.92
C ALA A 50 -8.79 0.72 -6.67
N CYS A 51 -8.62 0.32 -7.92
CA CYS A 51 -9.69 -0.34 -8.67
C CYS A 51 -9.56 -1.86 -8.53
N LEU A 52 -10.65 -2.54 -8.20
CA LEU A 52 -10.69 -4.01 -8.13
C LEU A 52 -10.90 -4.66 -9.51
N GLY A 53 -11.26 -3.87 -10.52
CA GLY A 53 -11.40 -4.33 -11.91
C GLY A 53 -10.13 -4.24 -12.74
N CYS A 54 -9.14 -3.42 -12.34
CA CYS A 54 -7.90 -3.20 -13.09
C CYS A 54 -6.68 -2.97 -12.17
N THR A 55 -5.53 -2.68 -12.76
CA THR A 55 -4.26 -2.47 -12.04
C THR A 55 -4.11 -1.06 -11.45
N HIS A 56 -5.14 -0.22 -11.51
CA HIS A 56 -5.06 1.15 -11.00
C HIS A 56 -4.86 1.17 -9.48
N ARG A 57 -3.74 1.76 -9.06
CA ARG A 57 -3.34 2.04 -7.67
C ARG A 57 -2.77 3.45 -7.62
N ALA A 58 -3.30 4.31 -6.76
CA ALA A 58 -2.84 5.68 -6.62
C ALA A 58 -2.84 6.10 -5.15
N ASP A 59 -1.75 6.69 -4.68
CA ASP A 59 -1.61 7.29 -3.35
C ASP A 59 -1.06 8.71 -3.41
N ARG A 60 -0.84 9.25 -4.62
CA ARG A 60 -0.29 10.58 -4.86
C ARG A 60 -1.20 11.44 -5.72
N ASP A 61 -1.20 12.73 -5.44
CA ASP A 61 -1.86 13.76 -6.24
C ASP A 61 -1.04 14.08 -7.51
N ALA A 62 -1.55 15.00 -8.33
CA ALA A 62 -0.89 15.42 -9.57
C ALA A 62 0.46 16.14 -9.33
N ALA A 63 0.69 16.67 -8.14
CA ALA A 63 1.96 17.29 -7.74
C ALA A 63 2.96 16.26 -7.15
N GLY A 64 2.54 15.00 -7.01
CA GLY A 64 3.34 13.93 -6.45
C GLY A 64 3.34 13.86 -4.92
N ASN A 65 2.49 14.64 -4.24
CA ASN A 65 2.33 14.57 -2.78
C ASN A 65 1.40 13.43 -2.40
N LEU A 66 1.54 12.89 -1.19
CA LEU A 66 0.57 11.90 -0.68
C LEU A 66 -0.82 12.53 -0.58
N MET A 67 -1.85 11.81 -1.03
CA MET A 67 -3.21 12.36 -1.10
C MET A 67 -3.85 12.54 0.28
N GLY A 68 -4.44 13.71 0.50
CA GLY A 68 -5.49 13.89 1.49
C GLY A 68 -6.81 13.30 1.00
N GLU A 69 -7.82 13.26 1.89
CA GLU A 69 -9.13 12.70 1.56
C GLU A 69 -9.80 13.35 0.33
N PRO A 70 -9.83 14.70 0.20
CA PRO A 70 -10.51 15.33 -0.94
C PRO A 70 -9.86 14.98 -2.29
N ASP A 71 -8.52 14.92 -2.33
CA ASP A 71 -7.79 14.57 -3.54
C ASP A 71 -7.99 13.11 -3.92
N ALA A 72 -7.98 12.21 -2.93
CA ALA A 72 -8.29 10.80 -3.15
C ALA A 72 -9.73 10.60 -3.62
N ALA A 73 -10.70 11.32 -3.06
CA ALA A 73 -12.10 11.25 -3.48
C ALA A 73 -12.28 11.72 -4.93
N LYS A 74 -11.65 12.83 -5.29
CA LYS A 74 -11.61 13.33 -6.65
C LYS A 74 -10.98 12.31 -7.60
N ALA A 75 -9.84 11.73 -7.24
CA ALA A 75 -9.15 10.73 -8.04
C ALA A 75 -9.97 9.45 -8.21
N ALA A 76 -10.59 8.94 -7.14
CA ALA A 76 -11.45 7.76 -7.17
C ALA A 76 -12.68 7.97 -8.04
N ASN A 77 -13.37 9.11 -7.89
CA ASN A 77 -14.52 9.44 -8.71
C ASN A 77 -14.15 9.62 -10.19
N ALA A 78 -13.03 10.31 -10.47
CA ALA A 78 -12.53 10.47 -11.83
C ALA A 78 -12.18 9.12 -12.47
N HIS A 79 -11.54 8.21 -11.73
CA HIS A 79 -11.25 6.87 -12.23
C HIS A 79 -12.55 6.07 -12.46
N ALA A 80 -13.49 6.08 -11.51
CA ALA A 80 -14.76 5.38 -11.66
C ALA A 80 -15.55 5.86 -12.89
N ALA A 81 -15.57 7.17 -13.16
CA ALA A 81 -16.24 7.75 -14.32
C ALA A 81 -15.62 7.37 -15.67
N ALA A 82 -14.34 6.98 -15.71
CA ALA A 82 -13.63 6.62 -16.94
C ALA A 82 -13.39 5.11 -17.11
N CYS A 83 -13.38 4.36 -16.02
CA CYS A 83 -13.00 2.95 -16.01
C CYS A 83 -14.10 2.06 -16.61
N ARG A 84 -13.72 1.27 -17.61
CA ARG A 84 -14.59 0.29 -18.28
C ARG A 84 -14.25 -1.16 -17.94
N SER A 85 -13.61 -1.36 -16.79
CA SER A 85 -13.24 -2.72 -16.37
C SER A 85 -14.45 -3.42 -15.80
N MET A 86 -14.62 -4.69 -16.16
CA MET A 86 -15.60 -5.58 -15.54
C MET A 86 -15.20 -5.90 -14.09
N PRO A 87 -16.15 -6.27 -13.21
CA PRO A 87 -15.84 -6.77 -11.88
C PRO A 87 -14.99 -8.04 -11.95
N ARG A 88 -13.84 -8.06 -11.25
CA ARG A 88 -12.94 -9.23 -11.19
C ARG A 88 -12.95 -9.96 -9.83
N GLY A 89 -13.83 -9.55 -8.92
CA GLY A 89 -13.81 -10.02 -7.54
C GLY A 89 -12.73 -9.35 -6.70
N VAL A 90 -12.47 -9.89 -5.51
CA VAL A 90 -11.42 -9.40 -4.61
C VAL A 90 -10.08 -10.05 -4.94
N PRO A 91 -8.95 -9.32 -4.84
CA PRO A 91 -7.62 -9.92 -5.02
C PRO A 91 -7.37 -11.05 -4.03
N ALA A 92 -6.76 -12.13 -4.49
CA ALA A 92 -6.29 -13.20 -3.60
C ALA A 92 -5.27 -12.64 -2.60
N ARG A 93 -5.37 -13.06 -1.35
CA ARG A 93 -4.39 -12.70 -0.31
C ARG A 93 -3.06 -13.38 -0.63
N PRO A 94 -1.96 -12.64 -0.83
CA PRO A 94 -0.65 -13.25 -1.03
C PRO A 94 -0.18 -13.95 0.26
N ASP A 95 0.67 -14.96 0.13
CA ASP A 95 1.46 -15.46 1.24
C ASP A 95 2.49 -14.41 1.70
N ASP A 96 3.16 -14.67 2.83
CA ASP A 96 4.09 -13.72 3.43
C ASP A 96 5.33 -13.47 2.55
N THR A 97 5.78 -14.47 1.79
CA THR A 97 6.93 -14.35 0.89
C THR A 97 6.60 -13.42 -0.29
N ALA A 98 5.47 -13.63 -0.95
CA ALA A 98 5.00 -12.79 -2.04
C ALA A 98 4.71 -11.35 -1.56
N ALA A 99 4.12 -11.20 -0.38
CA ALA A 99 3.89 -9.88 0.21
C ALA A 99 5.21 -9.14 0.53
N ALA A 100 6.19 -9.87 1.07
CA ALA A 100 7.51 -9.30 1.35
C ALA A 100 8.22 -8.84 0.07
N GLU A 101 8.10 -9.61 -1.01
CA GLU A 101 8.71 -9.27 -2.29
C GLU A 101 8.10 -8.01 -2.93
N LEU A 102 6.78 -7.81 -2.81
CA LEU A 102 6.13 -6.56 -3.25
C LEU A 102 6.72 -5.34 -2.54
N ILE A 103 6.92 -5.42 -1.22
CA ILE A 103 7.55 -4.34 -0.44
C ILE A 103 9.01 -4.17 -0.83
N ARG A 104 9.77 -5.27 -0.91
CA ARG A 104 11.19 -5.23 -1.29
C ARG A 104 11.36 -4.57 -2.65
N THR A 105 10.59 -4.96 -3.66
CA THR A 105 10.61 -4.40 -5.01
C THR A 105 10.32 -2.89 -5.00
N ARG A 106 9.29 -2.46 -4.26
CA ARG A 106 8.97 -1.04 -4.10
C ARG A 106 10.11 -0.26 -3.48
N LEU A 107 10.68 -0.77 -2.39
CA LEU A 107 11.81 -0.15 -1.71
C LEU A 107 13.08 -0.13 -2.57
N TRP A 108 13.33 -1.18 -3.34
CA TRP A 108 14.48 -1.30 -4.23
C TRP A 108 14.54 -0.16 -5.26
N SER A 109 13.38 0.29 -5.76
CA SER A 109 13.30 1.43 -6.68
C SER A 109 13.89 2.72 -6.10
N HIS A 110 13.93 2.88 -4.78
CA HIS A 110 14.49 4.06 -4.14
C HIS A 110 16.03 4.05 -4.08
N ARG A 111 16.67 2.90 -4.33
CA ARG A 111 18.14 2.78 -4.35
C ARG A 111 18.80 3.52 -5.52
N TYR A 112 18.04 3.85 -6.56
CA TYR A 112 18.57 4.61 -7.71
C TYR A 112 18.84 6.10 -7.42
N GLY A 113 18.42 6.60 -6.24
CA GLY A 113 18.75 7.93 -5.77
C GLY A 113 20.24 8.08 -5.39
N LYS A 114 20.65 9.32 -5.09
CA LYS A 114 22.01 9.64 -4.61
C LYS A 114 22.13 9.74 -3.09
N ALA A 115 20.99 9.77 -2.39
CA ALA A 115 20.92 9.96 -0.94
C ALA A 115 20.04 8.87 -0.32
N PRO A 116 20.26 8.54 0.97
CA PRO A 116 19.39 7.63 1.69
C PRO A 116 17.93 8.10 1.65
N TYR A 117 17.02 7.17 1.35
CA TYR A 117 15.59 7.46 1.20
C TYR A 117 14.82 7.08 2.46
N PRO A 118 14.18 8.03 3.17
CA PRO A 118 13.38 7.72 4.34
C PRO A 118 12.13 6.95 3.93
N VAL A 119 11.92 5.77 4.52
CA VAL A 119 10.73 4.95 4.28
C VAL A 119 9.63 5.42 5.23
N HIS A 120 8.51 5.82 4.63
CA HIS A 120 7.28 6.12 5.35
C HIS A 120 6.26 5.03 5.06
N ILE A 121 5.62 4.49 6.10
CA ILE A 121 4.55 3.49 5.95
C ILE A 121 3.41 4.01 5.06
N SER A 122 3.09 5.32 5.13
CA SER A 122 2.11 5.95 4.25
C SER A 122 2.50 5.92 2.77
N GLY A 123 3.79 5.84 2.45
CA GLY A 123 4.28 5.66 1.07
C GLY A 123 4.07 4.25 0.50
N LEU A 124 3.54 3.33 1.31
CA LEU A 124 3.14 1.98 0.90
C LEU A 124 1.61 1.87 0.75
N ASN A 125 0.85 2.97 0.90
CA ASN A 125 -0.61 2.93 0.85
C ASN A 125 -1.13 2.41 -0.50
N ALA A 126 -0.49 2.76 -1.62
CA ALA A 126 -0.85 2.22 -2.94
C ALA A 126 -0.75 0.68 -3.04
N LEU A 127 0.05 0.03 -2.20
CA LEU A 127 0.23 -1.43 -2.21
C LEU A 127 -0.73 -2.16 -1.27
N ARG A 128 -1.41 -1.48 -0.35
CA ARG A 128 -2.13 -2.14 0.76
C ARG A 128 -3.21 -3.10 0.32
N VAL A 129 -3.89 -2.82 -0.78
CA VAL A 129 -4.91 -3.69 -1.38
C VAL A 129 -4.30 -5.02 -1.83
N ASP A 130 -3.09 -4.98 -2.37
CA ASP A 130 -2.39 -6.17 -2.88
C ASP A 130 -1.64 -6.89 -1.75
N LEU A 131 -1.11 -6.16 -0.77
CA LEU A 131 -0.43 -6.73 0.40
C LEU A 131 -1.38 -7.47 1.33
N GLN A 132 -2.52 -6.86 1.66
CA GLN A 132 -3.47 -7.34 2.67
C GLN A 132 -2.73 -7.72 3.97
N ARG A 133 -2.00 -6.76 4.54
CA ARG A 133 -1.23 -6.90 5.79
C ARG A 133 -1.37 -5.67 6.66
N SER A 134 -1.43 -5.91 7.97
CA SER A 134 -1.43 -4.85 8.98
C SER A 134 -0.16 -3.98 8.95
N THR A 135 -0.25 -2.77 9.51
CA THR A 135 0.93 -1.91 9.70
C THR A 135 2.01 -2.57 10.55
N ASP A 136 1.62 -3.33 11.58
CA ASP A 136 2.58 -4.03 12.45
C ASP A 136 3.35 -5.11 11.70
N TRP A 137 2.69 -5.86 10.81
CA TRP A 137 3.37 -6.83 9.96
C TRP A 137 4.39 -6.15 9.06
N ILE A 138 4.04 -5.00 8.45
CA ILE A 138 4.98 -4.24 7.62
C ILE A 138 6.17 -3.75 8.45
N LYS A 139 5.94 -3.21 9.65
CA LYS A 139 7.03 -2.77 10.55
C LYS A 139 7.97 -3.92 10.89
N ALA A 140 7.41 -5.08 11.26
CA ALA A 140 8.19 -6.27 11.58
C ALA A 140 9.02 -6.73 10.36
N LEU A 141 8.44 -6.72 9.17
CA LEU A 141 9.17 -7.02 7.93
C LEU A 141 10.33 -6.03 7.70
N LEU A 142 10.09 -4.72 7.82
CA LEU A 142 11.13 -3.71 7.61
C LEU A 142 12.27 -3.85 8.63
N THR A 143 11.95 -4.16 9.89
CA THR A 143 12.95 -4.47 10.92
C THR A 143 13.75 -5.72 10.54
N GLY A 144 13.09 -6.79 10.11
CA GLY A 144 13.76 -8.02 9.67
C GLY A 144 14.66 -7.79 8.46
N LEU A 145 14.21 -7.00 7.48
CA LEU A 145 15.02 -6.62 6.31
C LEU A 145 16.25 -5.81 6.73
N ALA A 146 16.10 -4.86 7.66
CA ALA A 146 17.23 -4.05 8.14
C ALA A 146 18.28 -4.87 8.91
N GLN A 147 17.84 -5.91 9.61
CA GLN A 147 18.75 -6.85 10.29
C GLN A 147 19.47 -7.77 9.29
N ALA A 148 18.76 -8.24 8.26
CA ALA A 148 19.30 -9.18 7.29
C ALA A 148 20.19 -8.52 6.22
N ASP A 149 19.88 -7.28 5.84
CA ASP A 149 20.52 -6.58 4.71
C ASP A 149 20.69 -5.07 5.03
N PRO A 150 21.61 -4.71 5.95
CA PRO A 150 21.83 -3.31 6.35
C PRO A 150 22.38 -2.42 5.22
N GLY A 151 22.96 -3.03 4.16
CA GLY A 151 23.38 -2.32 2.95
C GLY A 151 22.21 -1.97 2.02
N PHE A 152 21.03 -2.56 2.24
CA PHE A 152 19.81 -2.21 1.54
C PHE A 152 18.94 -1.24 2.35
N ILE A 153 18.69 -1.54 3.62
CA ILE A 153 17.82 -0.73 4.48
C ILE A 153 18.39 -0.70 5.89
N THR A 154 18.39 0.49 6.51
CA THR A 154 18.80 0.66 7.91
C THR A 154 17.59 0.97 8.78
N ALA A 155 17.69 0.65 10.06
CA ALA A 155 16.69 0.93 11.09
C ALA A 155 17.37 1.66 12.26
N GLU A 156 16.90 2.87 12.55
CA GLU A 156 17.43 3.71 13.64
C GLU A 156 16.29 4.14 14.57
N PRO A 157 16.49 4.16 15.90
CA PRO A 157 15.51 4.77 16.80
C PRO A 157 15.24 6.23 16.42
N THR A 158 14.00 6.67 16.53
CA THR A 158 13.67 8.10 16.39
C THR A 158 14.27 8.89 17.54
N SER A 159 14.52 10.19 17.34
CA SER A 159 15.03 11.09 18.40
C SER A 159 14.13 11.17 19.64
N SER A 160 12.84 10.86 19.49
CA SER A 160 11.87 10.74 20.59
C SER A 160 11.97 9.42 21.35
N GLY A 161 12.71 8.42 20.85
CA GLY A 161 12.76 7.06 21.39
C GLY A 161 11.48 6.23 21.21
N GLN A 162 10.43 6.81 20.62
CA GLN A 162 9.10 6.20 20.51
C GLN A 162 8.82 5.51 19.18
N GLY A 163 9.82 5.34 18.31
CA GLY A 163 9.64 4.69 17.02
C GLY A 163 10.96 4.34 16.35
N VAL A 164 10.84 3.75 15.16
CA VAL A 164 11.97 3.37 14.30
C VAL A 164 11.85 4.13 12.99
N ARG A 165 12.95 4.76 12.58
CA ARG A 165 13.14 5.33 11.26
C ARG A 165 13.81 4.28 10.38
N PHE A 166 13.16 3.95 9.28
CA PHE A 166 13.72 3.09 8.25
C PHE A 166 14.25 3.94 7.10
N THR A 167 15.42 3.58 6.58
CA THR A 167 16.06 4.31 5.48
C THR A 167 16.62 3.35 4.45
N VAL A 168 16.15 3.43 3.20
CA VAL A 168 16.75 2.69 2.08
C VAL A 168 18.07 3.33 1.69
N GLN A 169 19.12 2.54 1.59
CA GLN A 169 20.43 2.98 1.19
C GLN A 169 20.56 2.97 -0.34
N PRO A 170 21.16 4.01 -0.95
CA PRO A 170 21.39 4.03 -2.38
C PRO A 170 22.32 2.88 -2.80
N PHE A 171 22.43 2.63 -4.10
CA PHE A 171 23.53 1.80 -4.58
C PHE A 171 24.86 2.51 -4.33
N ASP A 172 25.85 1.77 -3.84
CA ASP A 172 27.24 2.21 -3.90
C ASP A 172 27.62 2.34 -5.37
N ARG A 173 27.58 3.57 -5.88
CA ARG A 173 28.07 3.87 -7.22
C ARG A 173 29.54 4.24 -7.10
N PRO A 174 30.44 3.57 -7.83
CA PRO A 174 31.82 3.99 -7.94
C PRO A 174 31.95 5.38 -8.59
#